data_AF-A0A920VIS4-F1
#
_entry.id   AF-A0A920VIS4-F1
#
_cell.length_a   1.000
_cell.length_b   1.000
_cell.length_c   1.000
_cell.angle_alpha   90.00
_cell.angle_beta   90.00
_cell.angle_gamma   90.00
#
_symmetry.space_group_name_H-M   'P 1'
#
loop_
_entity.id
_entity.type
_entity.pdbx_description
1 polymer ?
#
loop_
_entity_poly.entity_id
_entity_poly.type
_entity_poly.pdbx_seq_one_letter_code
_entity_poly.pdbx_strand_id
1 'polypeptide(L)'
;MPHLIHALASEADRNAIARKLIVVPTFGMGRELLRRLSLERMGWVGFEITTPHTLALQLARLGLDSASLKTLDAFEQQSILDEALDLCISSGDGELGNLSEGVGLREKVYGAISALRMAGIEVSTLESARLKTLSKRLFLLRMLKRYERLLYERRQADSAVIFQLALEALETEGNQLPSVLGADRLVLTPGLTTRGLIGRLLAGLQTRGASVLETDPVVGIDIPDGILWNRHTEPEWHSYLHAPAALPADITGPEVEMFRAASITDELREVLRRIVERGLRWDEVEIIATEPTKYGSALHSVSTQLGIPVTYAVGLPIERTRTGRVVKAYLDWIEEGFQADLIRRLLEAGDLRPREAQDGPSALDLARRFRFLRIGWGRERYFTQIRSAIDGIEWLRPRRLESEQDFEQRCKKTRNELEALRGILFPPLKATPRVPDRFGQDGRPVSPAELAQGLRSFLRRAPDC
;
A
#
# COMPACT_ATOMS: atom_id res chain seq x y z
N MET A 1 9.63 32.66 2.41
CA MET A 1 8.51 31.81 1.91
C MET A 1 9.16 30.90 0.92
N PRO A 2 8.92 29.57 0.94
CA PRO A 2 9.74 28.65 0.15
C PRO A 2 9.82 29.08 -1.32
N HIS A 3 11.04 29.13 -1.87
CA HIS A 3 11.26 29.62 -3.24
C HIS A 3 10.46 28.84 -4.28
N LEU A 4 10.18 27.57 -4.01
CA LEU A 4 9.32 26.75 -4.87
C LEU A 4 7.91 27.33 -5.06
N ILE A 5 7.31 27.91 -4.02
CA ILE A 5 5.99 28.54 -4.11
C ILE A 5 6.11 29.87 -4.86
N HIS A 6 7.19 30.64 -4.67
CA HIS A 6 7.47 31.83 -5.48
C HIS A 6 7.64 31.51 -6.97
N ALA A 7 8.32 30.42 -7.31
CA ALA A 7 8.50 29.98 -8.69
C ALA A 7 7.17 29.59 -9.34
N LEU A 8 6.31 28.85 -8.63
CA LEU A 8 4.95 28.53 -9.08
C LEU A 8 4.09 29.77 -9.28
N ALA A 9 4.18 30.70 -8.34
CA ALA A 9 3.54 32.01 -8.38
C ALA A 9 3.97 32.82 -9.62
N SER A 10 5.27 32.89 -9.89
CA SER A 10 5.81 33.55 -11.09
C SER A 10 5.36 32.86 -12.38
N GLU A 11 5.30 31.53 -12.42
CA GLU A 11 4.80 30.79 -13.59
C GLU A 11 3.29 31.04 -13.81
N ALA A 12 2.52 31.19 -12.73
CA ALA A 12 1.12 31.60 -12.80
C ALA A 12 0.96 32.99 -13.41
N ASP A 13 1.79 33.96 -13.01
CA ASP A 13 1.72 35.34 -13.52
C ASP A 13 2.13 35.45 -14.99
N ARG A 14 3.25 34.81 -15.36
CA ARG A 14 3.79 34.84 -16.72
C ARG A 14 2.84 34.19 -17.72
N ASN A 15 2.06 33.21 -17.28
CA ASN A 15 1.21 32.38 -18.13
C ASN A 15 -0.24 32.31 -17.62
N ALA A 16 -0.84 33.43 -17.21
CA ALA A 16 -2.11 33.51 -16.48
C ALA A 16 -3.21 32.50 -16.88
N ILE A 17 -3.55 32.43 -18.17
CA ILE A 17 -4.64 31.59 -18.70
C ILE A 17 -4.18 30.30 -19.39
N ALA A 18 -2.87 30.11 -19.54
CA ALA A 18 -2.32 28.96 -20.23
C ALA A 18 -2.57 27.67 -19.44
N ARG A 19 -2.77 26.55 -20.14
CA ARG A 19 -2.84 25.22 -19.53
C ARG A 19 -1.43 24.73 -19.19
N LYS A 20 -1.19 24.51 -17.90
CA LYS A 20 0.11 24.16 -17.30
C LYS A 20 0.01 22.78 -16.67
N LEU A 21 0.83 21.85 -17.13
CA LEU A 21 1.01 20.56 -16.45
C LEU A 21 2.15 20.70 -15.44
N ILE A 22 1.85 20.46 -14.15
CA ILE A 22 2.87 20.34 -13.10
C ILE A 22 3.20 18.86 -12.86
N VAL A 23 4.44 18.49 -13.13
CA VAL A 23 4.96 17.13 -12.97
C VAL A 23 5.52 16.98 -11.57
N VAL A 24 4.88 16.15 -10.78
CA VAL A 24 5.24 15.87 -9.39
C VAL A 24 5.45 14.37 -9.16
N PRO A 25 6.28 13.98 -8.17
CA PRO A 25 6.37 12.61 -7.67
C PRO A 25 5.02 11.97 -7.33
N THR A 26 4.11 12.71 -6.68
CA THR A 26 2.79 12.22 -6.26
C THR A 26 1.72 13.28 -6.44
N PHE A 27 0.48 12.85 -6.73
CA PHE A 27 -0.67 13.76 -6.77
C PHE A 27 -0.89 14.50 -5.45
N GLY A 28 -0.59 13.86 -4.31
CA GLY A 28 -0.69 14.48 -2.99
C GLY A 28 0.21 15.71 -2.86
N MET A 29 1.47 15.60 -3.30
CA MET A 29 2.39 16.73 -3.29
C MET A 29 1.94 17.85 -4.23
N GLY A 30 1.47 17.52 -5.43
CA GLY A 30 0.93 18.52 -6.35
C GLY A 30 -0.28 19.27 -5.77
N ARG A 31 -1.18 18.55 -5.08
CA ARG A 31 -2.34 19.16 -4.42
C ARG A 31 -1.91 20.10 -3.32
N GLU A 32 -0.91 19.74 -2.51
CA GLU A 32 -0.43 20.60 -1.43
C GLU A 32 0.30 21.83 -1.96
N LEU A 33 1.10 21.69 -3.03
CA LEU A 33 1.73 22.84 -3.70
C LEU A 33 0.69 23.85 -4.22
N LEU A 34 -0.34 23.37 -4.91
CA LEU A 34 -1.42 24.21 -5.42
C LEU A 34 -2.31 24.78 -4.32
N ARG A 35 -2.52 24.03 -3.23
CA ARG A 35 -3.21 24.54 -2.04
C ARG A 35 -2.41 25.67 -1.40
N ARG A 36 -1.10 25.49 -1.20
CA ARG A 36 -0.23 26.52 -0.63
C ARG A 36 -0.20 27.76 -1.52
N LEU A 37 -0.07 27.59 -2.83
CA LEU A 37 -0.18 28.68 -3.79
C LEU A 37 -1.50 29.45 -3.66
N SER A 38 -2.61 28.76 -3.43
CA SER A 38 -3.93 29.36 -3.21
C SER A 38 -4.12 30.01 -1.84
N LEU A 39 -3.28 29.72 -0.85
CA LEU A 39 -3.30 30.42 0.44
C LEU A 39 -2.48 31.71 0.38
N GLU A 40 -1.38 31.69 -0.37
CA GLU A 40 -0.50 32.86 -0.57
C GLU A 40 -1.06 33.86 -1.59
N ARG A 41 -1.96 33.40 -2.48
CA ARG A 41 -2.58 34.21 -3.53
C ARG A 41 -4.10 34.09 -3.47
N MET A 42 -4.82 34.96 -4.17
CA MET A 42 -6.28 34.82 -4.35
C MET A 42 -6.70 33.63 -5.24
N GLY A 43 -5.81 32.67 -5.51
CA GLY A 43 -6.05 31.47 -6.30
C GLY A 43 -5.02 31.24 -7.41
N TRP A 44 -5.30 30.25 -8.26
CA TRP A 44 -4.51 29.91 -9.45
C TRP A 44 -5.43 29.41 -10.57
N VAL A 45 -4.98 29.55 -11.83
CA VAL A 45 -5.72 29.11 -13.02
C VAL A 45 -4.82 28.30 -13.95
N GLY A 46 -5.40 27.27 -14.55
CA GLY A 46 -4.79 26.48 -15.62
C GLY A 46 -3.77 25.44 -15.17
N PHE A 47 -3.55 25.21 -13.87
CA PHE A 47 -2.68 24.13 -13.41
C PHE A 47 -3.42 22.80 -13.34
N GLU A 48 -2.78 21.76 -13.89
CA GLU A 48 -3.19 20.37 -13.76
C GLU A 48 -2.02 19.53 -13.27
N ILE A 49 -2.28 18.70 -12.26
CA ILE A 49 -1.27 17.85 -11.64
C ILE A 49 -1.10 16.59 -12.47
N THR A 50 0.15 16.22 -12.74
CA THR A 50 0.50 14.95 -13.37
C THR A 50 1.74 14.34 -12.71
N THR A 51 2.03 13.09 -13.04
CA THR A 51 3.22 12.36 -12.59
C THR A 51 4.03 11.87 -13.79
N PRO A 52 5.31 11.54 -13.63
CA PRO A 52 6.10 10.97 -14.72
C PRO A 52 5.45 9.72 -15.35
N HIS A 53 4.82 8.88 -14.54
CA HIS A 53 4.12 7.69 -15.03
C HIS A 53 2.84 8.04 -15.82
N THR A 54 2.05 9.00 -15.33
CA THR A 54 0.85 9.48 -16.04
C THR A 54 1.22 10.11 -17.38
N LEU A 55 2.29 10.90 -17.43
CA LEU A 55 2.83 11.45 -18.68
C LEU A 55 3.30 10.35 -19.63
N ALA A 56 4.06 9.39 -19.13
CA ALA A 56 4.54 8.27 -19.94
C ALA A 56 3.37 7.49 -20.55
N LEU A 57 2.32 7.21 -19.79
CA LEU A 57 1.10 6.56 -20.29
C LEU A 57 0.42 7.36 -21.41
N GLN A 58 0.32 8.69 -21.26
CA GLN A 58 -0.29 9.54 -22.29
C GLN A 58 0.51 9.50 -23.60
N LEU A 59 1.84 9.61 -23.50
CA LEU A 59 2.75 9.58 -24.65
C LEU A 59 2.82 8.19 -25.31
N ALA A 60 2.81 7.13 -24.50
CA ALA A 60 2.91 5.76 -24.96
C ALA A 60 1.62 5.22 -25.61
N ARG A 61 0.49 5.92 -25.50
CA ARG A 61 -0.83 5.41 -25.88
C ARG A 61 -0.88 4.89 -27.32
N LEU A 62 -0.38 5.66 -28.27
CA LEU A 62 -0.35 5.25 -29.68
C LEU A 62 0.55 4.03 -29.90
N GLY A 63 1.69 3.97 -29.20
CA GLY A 63 2.58 2.81 -29.19
C GLY A 63 1.88 1.55 -28.66
N LEU A 64 1.19 1.67 -27.51
CA LEU A 64 0.43 0.59 -26.89
C LEU A 64 -0.67 0.06 -27.83
N ASP A 65 -1.45 0.97 -28.44
CA ASP A 65 -2.53 0.61 -29.35
C ASP A 65 -1.97 -0.07 -30.63
N SER A 66 -0.92 0.49 -31.22
CA SER A 66 -0.28 -0.05 -32.44
C SER A 66 0.32 -1.44 -32.24
N ALA A 67 0.91 -1.70 -31.07
CA ALA A 67 1.46 -2.99 -30.70
C ALA A 67 0.41 -3.94 -30.08
N SER A 68 -0.82 -3.47 -29.90
CA SER A 68 -1.91 -4.19 -29.22
C SER A 68 -1.52 -4.71 -27.84
N LEU A 69 -0.87 -3.84 -27.05
CA LEU A 69 -0.37 -4.14 -25.71
C LEU A 69 -1.37 -3.71 -24.62
N LYS A 70 -1.59 -4.57 -23.64
CA LYS A 70 -2.37 -4.26 -22.43
C LYS A 70 -1.44 -3.81 -21.30
N THR A 71 -1.76 -2.70 -20.63
CA THR A 71 -1.03 -2.26 -19.43
C THR A 71 -1.25 -3.23 -18.26
N LEU A 72 -0.18 -3.56 -17.56
CA LEU A 72 -0.26 -4.38 -16.34
C LEU A 72 -0.73 -3.58 -15.14
N ASP A 73 -1.58 -4.21 -14.32
CA ASP A 73 -1.72 -3.80 -12.92
C ASP A 73 -0.69 -4.48 -12.01
N ALA A 74 -0.62 -4.04 -10.75
CA ALA A 74 0.38 -4.53 -9.79
C ALA A 74 0.23 -6.03 -9.46
N PHE A 75 -1.00 -6.57 -9.46
CA PHE A 75 -1.25 -7.98 -9.18
C PHE A 75 -0.91 -8.85 -10.38
N GLU A 76 -1.27 -8.41 -11.59
CA GLU A 76 -0.88 -9.07 -12.84
C GLU A 76 0.64 -9.10 -12.97
N GLN A 77 1.33 -7.98 -12.68
CA GLN A 77 2.80 -7.94 -12.68
C GLN A 77 3.41 -8.92 -11.67
N GLN A 78 2.89 -8.95 -10.44
CA GLN A 78 3.36 -9.88 -9.42
C GLN A 78 3.15 -11.35 -9.85
N SER A 79 1.98 -11.68 -10.41
CA SER A 79 1.69 -13.03 -10.90
C SER A 79 2.65 -13.49 -12.01
N ILE A 80 3.04 -12.60 -12.91
CA ILE A 80 4.01 -12.94 -13.98
C ILE A 80 5.42 -13.11 -13.41
N LEU A 81 5.80 -12.29 -12.43
CA LEU A 81 7.08 -12.42 -11.74
C LEU A 81 7.15 -13.70 -10.90
N ASP A 82 6.06 -14.10 -10.27
CA ASP A 82 5.90 -15.38 -9.58
C ASP A 82 6.17 -16.56 -10.53
N GLU A 83 5.48 -16.58 -11.67
CA GLU A 83 5.66 -17.62 -12.67
C GLU A 83 7.08 -17.65 -13.24
N ALA A 84 7.66 -16.48 -13.53
CA ALA A 84 9.05 -16.37 -13.97
C ALA A 84 10.03 -16.94 -12.94
N LEU A 85 9.76 -16.70 -11.65
CA LEU A 85 10.57 -17.18 -10.54
C LEU A 85 10.46 -18.69 -10.38
N ASP A 86 9.25 -19.23 -10.36
CA ASP A 86 9.02 -20.66 -10.22
C ASP A 86 9.69 -21.45 -11.36
N LEU A 87 9.58 -20.95 -12.61
CA LEU A 87 10.28 -21.53 -13.76
C LEU A 87 11.81 -21.50 -13.62
N CYS A 88 12.37 -20.46 -13.01
CA CYS A 88 13.81 -20.36 -12.76
C CYS A 88 14.28 -21.34 -11.67
N ILE A 89 13.49 -21.51 -10.60
CA ILE A 89 13.80 -22.41 -9.48
C ILE A 89 13.77 -23.87 -9.94
N SER A 90 12.71 -24.27 -10.67
CA SER A 90 12.59 -25.63 -11.22
C SER A 90 13.72 -26.00 -12.19
N SER A 91 14.42 -25.00 -12.73
CA SER A 91 15.54 -25.19 -13.68
C SER A 91 16.92 -25.36 -13.01
N GLY A 92 17.02 -25.47 -11.67
CA GLY A 92 18.20 -26.03 -11.01
C GLY A 92 19.14 -25.10 -10.23
N ASP A 93 18.63 -24.08 -9.52
CA ASP A 93 19.47 -23.28 -8.60
C ASP A 93 19.42 -23.82 -7.15
N GLY A 94 20.39 -24.65 -6.78
CA GLY A 94 20.47 -25.29 -5.46
C GLY A 94 20.66 -24.33 -4.26
N GLU A 95 21.24 -23.14 -4.45
CA GLU A 95 21.45 -22.16 -3.35
C GLU A 95 20.22 -21.27 -3.09
N LEU A 96 19.45 -20.92 -4.13
CA LEU A 96 18.28 -20.05 -4.02
C LEU A 96 16.97 -20.83 -3.91
N GLY A 97 16.93 -22.08 -4.37
CA GLY A 97 15.77 -22.97 -4.22
C GLY A 97 15.35 -23.13 -2.76
N ASN A 98 16.31 -23.29 -1.84
CA ASN A 98 16.03 -23.41 -0.40
C ASN A 98 15.45 -22.14 0.24
N LEU A 99 15.60 -20.98 -0.40
CA LEU A 99 15.06 -19.69 0.07
C LEU A 99 13.78 -19.29 -0.68
N SER A 100 13.37 -20.05 -1.71
CA SER A 100 12.29 -19.69 -2.63
C SER A 100 10.88 -19.75 -2.05
N GLU A 101 10.70 -20.49 -0.96
CA GLU A 101 9.45 -20.51 -0.20
C GLU A 101 9.32 -19.29 0.73
N GLY A 102 10.39 -18.52 0.94
CA GLY A 102 10.36 -17.32 1.77
C GLY A 102 9.78 -16.11 1.03
N VAL A 103 8.70 -15.53 1.57
CA VAL A 103 8.06 -14.29 1.06
C VAL A 103 9.09 -13.17 0.86
N GLY A 104 10.06 -13.04 1.77
CA GLY A 104 11.12 -12.03 1.68
C GLY A 104 12.05 -12.19 0.48
N LEU A 105 12.32 -13.42 -0.01
CA LEU A 105 13.13 -13.59 -1.22
C LEU A 105 12.37 -13.10 -2.45
N ARG A 106 11.10 -13.50 -2.59
CA ARG A 106 10.24 -13.12 -3.73
C ARG A 106 10.17 -11.60 -3.87
N GLU A 107 9.86 -10.89 -2.79
CA GLU A 107 9.83 -9.42 -2.76
C GLU A 107 11.16 -8.79 -3.21
N LYS A 108 12.30 -9.30 -2.73
CA LYS A 108 13.62 -8.77 -3.12
C LYS A 108 13.95 -9.04 -4.58
N VAL A 109 13.57 -10.21 -5.10
CA VAL A 109 13.78 -10.55 -6.51
C VAL A 109 12.90 -9.66 -7.39
N TYR A 110 11.61 -9.48 -7.06
CA TYR A 110 10.72 -8.59 -7.82
C TYR A 110 11.21 -7.16 -7.83
N GLY A 111 11.65 -6.65 -6.67
CA GLY A 111 12.25 -5.32 -6.57
C GLY A 111 13.49 -5.18 -7.44
N ALA A 112 14.36 -6.20 -7.47
CA ALA A 112 15.56 -6.20 -8.31
C ALA A 112 15.22 -6.20 -9.81
N ILE A 113 14.31 -7.07 -10.26
CA ILE A 113 13.92 -7.15 -11.68
C ILE A 113 13.21 -5.86 -12.13
N SER A 114 12.29 -5.34 -11.31
CA SER A 114 11.60 -4.07 -11.60
C SER A 114 12.58 -2.90 -11.65
N ALA A 115 13.57 -2.86 -10.74
CA ALA A 115 14.61 -1.83 -10.73
C ALA A 115 15.51 -1.90 -11.97
N LEU A 116 15.93 -3.10 -12.40
CA LEU A 116 16.71 -3.30 -13.63
C LEU A 116 15.93 -2.78 -14.85
N ARG A 117 14.64 -3.15 -14.95
CA ARG A 117 13.79 -2.71 -16.06
C ARG A 117 13.54 -1.20 -16.06
N MET A 118 13.22 -0.60 -14.91
CA MET A 118 13.06 0.85 -14.80
C MET A 118 14.36 1.64 -15.00
N ALA A 119 15.52 1.02 -14.74
CA ALA A 119 16.81 1.57 -15.10
C ALA A 119 17.10 1.49 -16.62
N GLY A 120 16.27 0.79 -17.39
CA GLY A 120 16.48 0.53 -18.82
C GLY A 120 17.61 -0.45 -19.08
N ILE A 121 17.92 -1.33 -18.13
CA ILE A 121 18.98 -2.34 -18.27
C ILE A 121 18.42 -3.53 -19.02
N GLU A 122 18.91 -3.71 -20.25
CA GLU A 122 18.61 -4.86 -21.07
C GLU A 122 19.42 -6.10 -20.65
N VAL A 123 18.93 -7.26 -21.08
CA VAL A 123 19.59 -8.55 -20.90
C VAL A 123 21.05 -8.54 -21.39
N SER A 124 21.31 -7.91 -22.53
CA SER A 124 22.64 -7.74 -23.13
C SER A 124 23.61 -6.97 -22.22
N THR A 125 23.10 -5.92 -21.56
CA THR A 125 23.85 -5.12 -20.60
C THR A 125 24.15 -5.92 -19.34
N LEU A 126 23.19 -6.72 -18.86
CA LEU A 126 23.37 -7.58 -17.69
C LEU A 126 24.34 -8.75 -17.95
N GLU A 127 24.40 -9.27 -19.18
CA GLU A 127 25.37 -10.30 -19.61
C GLU A 127 26.82 -9.83 -19.44
N SER A 128 27.10 -8.58 -19.79
CA SER A 128 28.43 -7.97 -19.67
C SER A 128 28.72 -7.38 -18.29
N ALA A 129 27.71 -7.26 -17.42
CA ALA A 129 27.87 -6.68 -16.09
C ALA A 129 28.80 -7.50 -15.18
N ARG A 130 29.71 -6.83 -14.47
CA ARG A 130 30.62 -7.45 -13.49
C ARG A 130 29.99 -7.43 -12.10
N LEU A 131 29.28 -8.49 -11.74
CA LEU A 131 28.77 -8.68 -10.37
C LEU A 131 29.74 -9.55 -9.56
N LYS A 132 29.89 -9.23 -8.26
CA LYS A 132 30.75 -9.99 -7.33
C LYS A 132 30.41 -11.47 -7.26
N THR A 133 29.14 -11.82 -7.47
CA THR A 133 28.63 -13.19 -7.39
C THR A 133 28.06 -13.62 -8.74
N LEU A 134 28.75 -14.56 -9.40
CA LEU A 134 28.37 -15.05 -10.73
C LEU A 134 27.00 -15.74 -10.73
N SER A 135 26.71 -16.57 -9.71
CA SER A 135 25.42 -17.27 -9.58
C SER A 135 24.24 -16.28 -9.53
N LYS A 136 24.35 -15.21 -8.73
CA LYS A 136 23.33 -14.14 -8.67
C LYS A 136 23.14 -13.44 -10.01
N ARG A 137 24.21 -13.19 -10.76
CA ARG A 137 24.12 -12.62 -12.11
C ARG A 137 23.34 -13.52 -13.05
N LEU A 138 23.70 -14.81 -13.11
CA LEU A 138 23.05 -15.79 -13.97
C LEU A 138 21.58 -16.01 -13.57
N PHE A 139 21.27 -15.95 -12.29
CA PHE A 139 19.90 -15.97 -11.78
C PHE A 139 19.10 -14.75 -12.25
N LEU A 140 19.57 -13.52 -11.99
CA LEU A 140 18.88 -12.30 -12.41
C LEU A 140 18.71 -12.23 -13.94
N LEU A 141 19.70 -12.70 -14.69
CA LEU A 141 19.64 -12.78 -16.15
C LEU A 141 18.56 -13.75 -16.63
N ARG A 142 18.47 -14.95 -16.03
CA ARG A 142 17.39 -15.89 -16.36
C ARG A 142 16.02 -15.32 -15.98
N MET A 143 15.91 -14.73 -14.80
CA MET A 143 14.69 -14.07 -14.34
C MET A 143 14.23 -12.98 -15.31
N LEU A 144 15.13 -12.08 -15.71
CA LEU A 144 14.83 -11.00 -16.63
C LEU A 144 14.41 -11.54 -18.00
N LYS A 145 15.16 -12.51 -18.57
CA LYS A 145 14.80 -13.19 -19.83
C LYS A 145 13.42 -13.84 -19.77
N ARG A 146 13.09 -14.53 -18.68
CA ARG A 146 11.80 -15.20 -18.51
C ARG A 146 10.66 -14.18 -18.37
N TYR A 147 10.87 -13.15 -17.56
CA TYR A 147 9.88 -12.10 -17.35
C TYR A 147 9.57 -11.36 -18.66
N GLU A 148 10.59 -10.92 -19.40
CA GLU A 148 10.43 -10.26 -20.71
C GLU A 148 9.71 -11.14 -21.72
N ARG A 149 10.04 -12.43 -21.76
CA ARG A 149 9.37 -13.40 -22.62
C ARG A 149 7.88 -13.54 -22.28
N LEU A 150 7.53 -13.63 -21.00
CA LEU A 150 6.13 -13.72 -20.57
C LEU A 150 5.35 -12.45 -20.91
N LEU A 151 5.95 -11.26 -20.73
CA LEU A 151 5.35 -10.00 -21.16
C LEU A 151 5.05 -9.99 -22.67
N TYR A 152 6.02 -10.43 -23.48
CA TYR A 152 5.89 -10.51 -24.92
C TYR A 152 4.79 -11.50 -25.35
N GLU A 153 4.83 -12.74 -24.84
CA GLU A 153 3.86 -13.79 -25.17
C GLU A 153 2.42 -13.40 -24.80
N ARG A 154 2.25 -12.64 -23.71
CA ARG A 154 0.94 -12.19 -23.22
C ARG A 154 0.52 -10.83 -23.77
N ARG A 155 1.34 -10.18 -24.60
CA ARG A 155 1.13 -8.81 -25.11
C ARG A 155 0.83 -7.82 -23.99
N GLN A 156 1.66 -7.85 -22.95
CA GLN A 156 1.52 -7.03 -21.76
C GLN A 156 2.66 -6.01 -21.65
N ALA A 157 2.32 -4.79 -21.22
CA ALA A 157 3.26 -3.71 -21.00
C ALA A 157 3.36 -3.41 -19.50
N ASP A 158 4.56 -3.63 -18.95
CA ASP A 158 4.92 -3.11 -17.64
C ASP A 158 5.30 -1.62 -17.70
N SER A 159 5.58 -1.01 -16.56
CA SER A 159 5.99 0.41 -16.52
C SER A 159 7.21 0.67 -17.40
N ALA A 160 8.18 -0.24 -17.47
CA ALA A 160 9.36 -0.03 -18.31
C ALA A 160 9.02 0.01 -19.80
N VAL A 161 8.15 -0.89 -20.31
CA VAL A 161 7.64 -0.82 -21.69
C VAL A 161 6.90 0.49 -21.94
N ILE A 162 6.08 0.94 -20.98
CA ILE A 162 5.36 2.22 -21.10
C ILE A 162 6.34 3.39 -21.26
N PHE A 163 7.39 3.47 -20.44
CA PHE A 163 8.39 4.53 -20.57
C PHE A 163 9.21 4.42 -21.86
N GLN A 164 9.50 3.20 -22.34
CA GLN A 164 10.19 2.99 -23.62
C GLN A 164 9.35 3.52 -24.79
N LEU A 165 8.07 3.15 -24.87
CA LEU A 165 7.14 3.65 -25.89
C LEU A 165 6.95 5.18 -25.81
N ALA A 166 6.93 5.74 -24.60
CA ALA A 166 6.88 7.19 -24.42
C ALA A 166 8.13 7.89 -24.97
N LEU A 167 9.32 7.30 -24.79
CA LEU A 167 10.57 7.82 -25.35
C LEU A 167 10.59 7.75 -26.88
N GLU A 168 10.12 6.64 -27.46
CA GLU A 168 9.98 6.48 -28.92
C GLU A 168 9.01 7.51 -29.51
N ALA A 169 7.91 7.81 -28.81
CA ALA A 169 6.97 8.87 -29.20
C ALA A 169 7.64 10.25 -29.19
N LEU A 170 8.45 10.56 -28.17
CA LEU A 170 9.20 11.83 -28.13
C LEU A 170 10.18 11.96 -29.31
N GLU A 171 10.86 10.89 -29.68
CA GLU A 171 11.80 10.89 -30.83
C GLU A 171 11.07 11.21 -32.15
N THR A 172 9.81 10.79 -32.28
CA THR A 172 9.00 11.01 -33.48
C THR A 172 8.41 12.43 -33.57
N GLU A 173 8.02 13.05 -32.44
CA GLU A 173 7.33 14.35 -32.41
C GLU A 173 8.26 15.59 -32.49
N GLY A 174 9.57 15.40 -32.70
CA GLY A 174 10.52 16.51 -32.92
C GLY A 174 10.85 17.33 -31.67
N ASN A 175 11.12 18.63 -31.83
CA ASN A 175 11.69 19.50 -30.76
C ASN A 175 10.65 20.31 -29.95
N GLN A 176 9.35 20.09 -30.16
CA GLN A 176 8.29 20.80 -29.44
C GLN A 176 7.67 19.91 -28.36
N LEU A 177 6.92 20.53 -27.43
CA LEU A 177 6.13 19.77 -26.46
C LEU A 177 5.12 18.89 -27.22
N PRO A 178 5.00 17.60 -26.85
CA PRO A 178 4.09 16.69 -27.54
C PRO A 178 2.64 17.17 -27.49
N SER A 179 1.99 17.24 -28.65
CA SER A 179 0.63 17.78 -28.77
C SER A 179 -0.40 16.94 -27.99
N VAL A 180 -0.14 15.65 -27.81
CA VAL A 180 -0.98 14.72 -27.04
C VAL A 180 -1.10 15.11 -25.57
N LEU A 181 -0.12 15.86 -25.03
CA LEU A 181 -0.20 16.39 -23.67
C LEU A 181 -1.21 17.55 -23.58
N GLY A 182 -1.49 18.23 -24.68
CA GLY A 182 -2.42 19.36 -24.79
C GLY A 182 -2.06 20.55 -23.90
N ALA A 183 -0.81 20.67 -23.49
CA ALA A 183 -0.35 21.64 -22.50
C ALA A 183 0.46 22.75 -23.17
N ASP A 184 0.16 24.00 -22.84
CA ASP A 184 0.95 25.15 -23.29
C ASP A 184 2.29 25.21 -22.55
N ARG A 185 2.30 24.75 -21.29
CA ARG A 185 3.47 24.76 -20.40
C ARG A 185 3.60 23.42 -19.68
N LEU A 186 4.83 22.93 -19.59
CA LEU A 186 5.17 21.75 -18.80
C LEU A 186 6.21 22.15 -17.76
N VAL A 187 5.87 21.92 -16.50
CA VAL A 187 6.62 22.42 -15.34
C VAL A 187 7.03 21.23 -14.49
N LEU A 188 8.34 21.05 -14.28
CA LEU A 188 8.90 19.94 -13.50
C LEU A 188 9.22 20.42 -12.08
N THR A 189 8.76 19.71 -11.05
CA THR A 189 9.19 20.03 -9.69
C THR A 189 10.60 19.50 -9.42
N PRO A 190 11.44 20.25 -8.68
CA PRO A 190 12.69 19.73 -8.17
C PRO A 190 12.45 18.52 -7.25
N GLY A 191 13.43 17.63 -7.16
CA GLY A 191 13.33 16.36 -6.43
C GLY A 191 12.95 15.15 -7.29
N LEU A 192 12.54 15.35 -8.55
CA LEU A 192 12.29 14.24 -9.49
C LEU A 192 13.59 13.47 -9.81
N THR A 193 13.51 12.17 -10.06
CA THR A 193 14.70 11.37 -10.41
C THR A 193 15.21 11.68 -11.82
N THR A 194 16.52 11.81 -11.99
CA THR A 194 17.21 11.91 -13.30
C THR A 194 17.73 10.56 -13.78
N ARG A 195 17.48 9.48 -13.04
CA ARG A 195 17.99 8.14 -13.34
C ARG A 195 16.99 7.30 -14.15
N GLY A 196 17.54 6.36 -14.91
CA GLY A 196 16.77 5.35 -15.63
C GLY A 196 15.83 5.93 -16.69
N LEU A 197 14.77 5.20 -16.99
CA LEU A 197 13.80 5.57 -18.01
C LEU A 197 13.01 6.85 -17.66
N ILE A 198 12.70 7.05 -16.37
CA ILE A 198 12.05 8.29 -15.89
C ILE A 198 12.95 9.50 -16.18
N GLY A 199 14.22 9.42 -15.80
CA GLY A 199 15.18 10.50 -16.04
C GLY A 199 15.36 10.83 -17.52
N ARG A 200 15.45 9.79 -18.36
CA ARG A 200 15.52 9.96 -19.83
C ARG A 200 14.28 10.67 -20.38
N LEU A 201 13.08 10.31 -19.88
CA LEU A 201 11.83 10.95 -20.31
C LEU A 201 11.83 12.43 -19.91
N LEU A 202 12.16 12.74 -18.66
CA LEU A 202 12.19 14.12 -18.16
C LEU A 202 13.22 14.96 -18.92
N ALA A 203 14.42 14.43 -19.18
CA ALA A 203 15.43 15.09 -20.00
C ALA A 203 14.93 15.36 -21.43
N GLY A 204 14.26 14.37 -22.05
CA GLY A 204 13.64 14.53 -23.37
C GLY A 204 12.52 15.59 -23.39
N LEU A 205 11.80 15.78 -22.29
CA LEU A 205 10.80 16.85 -22.16
C LEU A 205 11.46 18.21 -21.93
N GLN A 206 12.57 18.28 -21.19
CA GLN A 206 13.33 19.53 -21.00
C GLN A 206 13.88 20.07 -22.32
N THR A 207 14.42 19.20 -23.19
CA THR A 207 14.89 19.64 -24.52
C THR A 207 13.76 20.14 -25.43
N ARG A 208 12.50 19.85 -25.07
CA ARG A 208 11.29 20.24 -25.79
C ARG A 208 10.54 21.40 -25.14
N GLY A 209 11.13 22.06 -24.14
CA GLY A 209 10.59 23.27 -23.53
C GLY A 209 9.98 23.10 -22.14
N ALA A 210 10.10 21.91 -21.52
CA ALA A 210 9.73 21.75 -20.12
C ALA A 210 10.71 22.52 -19.21
N SER A 211 10.19 23.29 -18.25
CA SER A 211 11.00 24.08 -17.31
C SER A 211 10.98 23.47 -15.92
N VAL A 212 12.13 23.47 -15.24
CA VAL A 212 12.23 23.04 -13.84
C VAL A 212 11.99 24.24 -12.93
N LEU A 213 11.09 24.10 -11.95
CA LEU A 213 10.86 25.16 -10.96
C LEU A 213 12.09 25.35 -10.08
N GLU A 214 12.38 26.62 -9.80
CA GLU A 214 13.40 26.98 -8.82
C GLU A 214 12.97 26.56 -7.41
N THR A 215 13.92 26.14 -6.60
CA THR A 215 13.74 25.81 -5.18
C THR A 215 14.90 26.35 -4.38
N ASP A 216 14.72 26.42 -3.07
CA ASP A 216 15.74 26.86 -2.12
C ASP A 216 17.07 26.11 -2.35
N PRO A 217 18.22 26.80 -2.39
CA PRO A 217 19.51 26.13 -2.48
C PRO A 217 19.78 25.33 -1.19
N VAL A 218 20.65 24.32 -1.28
CA VAL A 218 21.13 23.57 -0.12
C VAL A 218 22.61 23.90 0.08
N VAL A 219 22.98 24.37 1.26
CA VAL A 219 24.35 24.80 1.60
C VAL A 219 25.04 23.72 2.41
N GLY A 220 26.31 23.44 2.08
CA GLY A 220 27.16 22.50 2.83
C GLY A 220 27.22 21.08 2.26
N ILE A 221 26.36 20.76 1.29
CA ILE A 221 26.40 19.48 0.58
C ILE A 221 26.16 19.68 -0.92
N ASP A 222 26.79 18.84 -1.72
CA ASP A 222 26.54 18.80 -3.17
C ASP A 222 25.18 18.15 -3.46
N ILE A 223 24.51 18.65 -4.49
CA ILE A 223 23.25 18.09 -4.97
C ILE A 223 23.55 16.75 -5.65
N PRO A 224 22.89 15.64 -5.27
CA PRO A 224 23.13 14.36 -5.91
C PRO A 224 22.76 14.36 -7.40
N ASP A 225 23.65 13.82 -8.25
CA ASP A 225 23.43 13.70 -9.71
C ASP A 225 22.12 13.00 -10.11
N GLY A 226 21.58 12.17 -9.21
CA GLY A 226 20.37 11.39 -9.41
C GLY A 226 19.05 12.16 -9.22
N ILE A 227 19.12 13.45 -8.91
CA ILE A 227 17.95 14.27 -8.58
C ILE A 227 17.94 15.51 -9.47
N LEU A 228 16.77 15.82 -10.03
CA LEU A 228 16.51 17.00 -10.80
C LEU A 228 16.41 18.18 -9.84
N TRP A 229 17.28 19.17 -10.01
CA TRP A 229 17.35 20.32 -9.12
C TRP A 229 17.59 21.59 -9.91
N ASN A 230 16.79 22.62 -9.62
CA ASN A 230 17.02 23.97 -10.10
C ASN A 230 17.10 24.88 -8.89
N ARG A 231 18.31 25.31 -8.53
CA ARG A 231 18.56 26.08 -7.31
C ARG A 231 18.30 27.55 -7.55
N HIS A 232 17.58 28.18 -6.62
CA HIS A 232 17.56 29.63 -6.50
C HIS A 232 18.93 30.16 -6.05
N THR A 233 19.22 31.42 -6.34
CA THR A 233 20.51 32.04 -6.03
C THR A 233 20.65 32.44 -4.56
N GLU A 234 19.54 32.79 -3.92
CA GLU A 234 19.52 33.32 -2.56
C GLU A 234 19.09 32.22 -1.57
N PRO A 235 19.95 31.83 -0.61
CA PRO A 235 19.59 30.89 0.45
C PRO A 235 18.63 31.49 1.48
N GLU A 236 17.64 30.70 1.92
CA GLU A 236 16.83 31.02 3.10
C GLU A 236 17.38 30.28 4.34
N TRP A 237 16.80 30.51 5.52
CA TRP A 237 17.21 29.85 6.76
C TRP A 237 17.32 28.32 6.63
N HIS A 238 16.34 27.66 6.00
CA HIS A 238 16.33 26.19 5.82
C HIS A 238 17.44 25.68 4.88
N SER A 239 17.99 26.53 4.01
CA SER A 239 19.11 26.20 3.12
C SER A 239 20.37 25.80 3.90
N TYR A 240 20.50 26.26 5.15
CA TYR A 240 21.67 26.04 6.01
C TYR A 240 21.55 24.81 6.91
N LEU A 241 20.54 23.94 6.71
CA LEU A 241 20.36 22.73 7.54
C LEU A 241 21.63 21.86 7.63
N HIS A 242 22.40 21.77 6.53
CA HIS A 242 23.66 21.01 6.46
C HIS A 242 24.92 21.86 6.71
N ALA A 243 24.78 23.17 6.94
CA ALA A 243 25.86 24.09 7.26
C ALA A 243 25.40 25.17 8.25
N PRO A 244 24.93 24.82 9.46
CA PRO A 244 24.35 25.78 10.39
C PRO A 244 25.34 26.85 10.84
N ALA A 245 26.64 26.54 10.86
CA ALA A 245 27.69 27.50 11.21
C ALA A 245 27.89 28.59 10.14
N ALA A 246 27.38 28.39 8.92
CA ALA A 246 27.45 29.34 7.81
C ALA A 246 26.20 30.24 7.72
N LEU A 247 25.23 30.08 8.63
CA LEU A 247 24.01 30.87 8.65
C LEU A 247 24.34 32.35 8.96
N PRO A 248 24.01 33.29 8.05
CA PRO A 248 24.18 34.72 8.28
C PRO A 248 23.31 35.22 9.45
N ALA A 249 23.82 36.20 10.21
CA ALA A 249 23.15 36.72 11.40
C ALA A 249 21.86 37.51 11.12
N ASP A 250 21.69 37.99 9.88
CA ASP A 250 20.52 38.70 9.37
C ASP A 250 19.39 37.77 8.92
N ILE A 251 19.67 36.48 8.71
CA ILE A 251 18.67 35.48 8.34
C ILE A 251 18.10 34.83 9.60
N THR A 252 16.87 35.21 9.97
CA THR A 252 16.15 34.61 11.10
C THR A 252 15.33 33.39 10.67
N GLY A 253 15.35 32.35 11.51
CA GLY A 253 14.60 31.12 11.29
C GLY A 253 13.23 31.07 11.96
N PRO A 254 12.44 30.03 11.66
CA PRO A 254 11.23 29.73 12.41
C PRO A 254 11.59 29.33 13.85
N GLU A 255 10.61 29.44 14.74
CA GLU A 255 10.73 28.89 16.10
C GLU A 255 10.79 27.35 16.04
N VAL A 256 11.88 26.79 16.56
CA VAL A 256 12.06 25.33 16.65
C VAL A 256 12.06 24.93 18.12
N GLU A 257 11.13 24.06 18.47
CA GLU A 257 11.05 23.45 19.80
C GLU A 257 11.34 21.96 19.73
N MET A 258 12.11 21.47 20.69
CA MET A 258 12.38 20.04 20.86
C MET A 258 11.81 19.58 22.20
N PHE A 259 11.19 18.40 22.20
CA PHE A 259 10.69 17.78 23.42
C PHE A 259 10.90 16.27 23.39
N ARG A 260 10.63 15.61 24.52
CA ARG A 260 10.74 14.16 24.70
C ARG A 260 9.45 13.61 25.29
N ALA A 261 9.05 12.43 24.83
CA ALA A 261 7.90 11.71 25.35
C ALA A 261 8.26 10.25 25.66
N ALA A 262 7.49 9.60 26.53
CA ALA A 262 7.73 8.21 26.95
C ALA A 262 7.18 7.18 25.94
N SER A 263 6.23 7.58 25.09
CA SER A 263 5.59 6.73 24.10
C SER A 263 5.10 7.54 22.89
N ILE A 264 4.82 6.87 21.77
CA ILE A 264 4.20 7.47 20.57
C ILE A 264 2.89 8.17 20.92
N THR A 265 2.08 7.59 21.81
CA THR A 265 0.79 8.18 22.20
C THR A 265 0.99 9.46 22.99
N ASP A 266 1.99 9.50 23.89
CA ASP A 266 2.29 10.70 24.68
C ASP A 266 2.90 11.79 23.81
N GLU A 267 3.72 11.43 22.83
CA GLU A 267 4.25 12.37 21.84
C GLU A 267 3.14 13.03 21.04
N LEU A 268 2.21 12.23 20.51
CA LEU A 268 1.06 12.75 19.77
C LEU A 268 0.15 13.61 20.65
N ARG A 269 -0.10 13.22 21.90
CA ARG A 269 -0.88 14.04 22.83
C ARG A 269 -0.22 15.38 23.11
N GLU A 270 1.10 15.40 23.26
CA GLU A 270 1.86 16.63 23.45
C GLU A 270 1.80 17.53 22.21
N VAL A 271 1.94 16.97 21.01
CA VAL A 271 1.75 17.71 19.75
C VAL A 271 0.35 18.33 19.69
N LEU A 272 -0.71 17.54 19.95
CA LEU A 272 -2.08 18.03 19.97
C LEU A 272 -2.30 19.12 21.03
N ARG A 273 -1.70 18.98 22.21
CA ARG A 273 -1.75 19.99 23.28
C ARG A 273 -1.14 21.31 22.83
N ARG A 274 0.03 21.28 22.19
CA ARG A 274 0.72 22.47 21.66
C ARG A 274 -0.08 23.16 20.56
N ILE A 275 -0.73 22.40 19.67
CA ILE A 275 -1.61 22.95 18.62
C ILE A 275 -2.73 23.78 19.25
N VAL A 276 -3.40 23.22 20.27
CA VAL A 276 -4.48 23.88 21.00
C VAL A 276 -3.98 25.11 21.78
N GLU A 277 -2.86 24.97 22.50
CA GLU A 277 -2.26 26.06 23.29
C GLU A 277 -1.87 27.26 22.43
N ARG A 278 -1.38 27.00 21.21
CA ARG A 278 -1.03 28.05 20.24
C ARG A 278 -2.23 28.57 19.44
N GLY A 279 -3.42 28.00 19.59
CA GLY A 279 -4.62 28.40 18.86
C GLY A 279 -4.54 28.17 17.34
N LEU A 280 -3.72 27.21 16.88
CA LEU A 280 -3.56 26.90 15.47
C LEU A 280 -4.81 26.18 14.92
N ARG A 281 -5.14 26.44 13.65
CA ARG A 281 -6.21 25.69 13.00
C ARG A 281 -5.72 24.30 12.60
N TRP A 282 -6.57 23.28 12.73
CA TRP A 282 -6.21 21.90 12.39
C TRP A 282 -5.76 21.73 10.94
N ASP A 283 -6.28 22.54 10.03
CA ASP A 283 -5.94 22.49 8.61
C ASP A 283 -4.59 23.15 8.28
N GLU A 284 -3.98 23.86 9.21
CA GLU A 284 -2.66 24.49 9.06
C GLU A 284 -1.52 23.66 9.68
N VAL A 285 -1.83 22.49 10.24
CA VAL A 285 -0.86 21.64 10.91
C VAL A 285 -0.59 20.37 10.12
N GLU A 286 0.70 20.08 9.90
CA GLU A 286 1.17 18.82 9.33
C GLU A 286 1.99 18.04 10.36
N ILE A 287 1.71 16.73 10.48
CA ILE A 287 2.47 15.82 11.33
C ILE A 287 3.20 14.83 10.44
N ILE A 288 4.53 14.93 10.39
CA ILE A 288 5.40 14.06 9.61
C ILE A 288 6.03 13.02 10.53
N ALA A 289 5.88 11.74 10.18
CA ALA A 289 6.40 10.62 10.97
C ALA A 289 7.24 9.67 10.11
N THR A 290 8.33 9.17 10.68
CA THR A 290 9.22 8.18 10.04
C THR A 290 8.55 6.82 9.84
N GLU A 291 7.60 6.46 10.70
CA GLU A 291 6.78 5.26 10.60
C GLU A 291 5.28 5.61 10.47
N PRO A 292 4.81 6.01 9.27
CA PRO A 292 3.45 6.51 9.07
C PRO A 292 2.36 5.54 9.54
N THR A 293 2.58 4.24 9.38
CA THR A 293 1.62 3.21 9.78
C THR A 293 1.41 3.14 11.30
N LYS A 294 2.50 3.24 12.08
CA LYS A 294 2.45 3.19 13.55
C LYS A 294 1.89 4.50 14.11
N TYR A 295 2.45 5.64 13.72
CA TYR A 295 2.00 6.95 14.17
C TYR A 295 0.58 7.24 13.70
N GLY A 296 0.25 6.94 12.44
CA GLY A 296 -1.10 7.13 11.90
C GLY A 296 -2.16 6.33 12.65
N SER A 297 -1.86 5.08 13.02
CA SER A 297 -2.76 4.24 13.84
C SER A 297 -2.98 4.79 15.25
N ALA A 298 -1.90 5.26 15.90
CA ALA A 298 -1.97 5.88 17.23
C ALA A 298 -2.75 7.21 17.17
N LEU A 299 -2.42 8.07 16.21
CA LEU A 299 -3.07 9.34 15.97
C LEU A 299 -4.56 9.15 15.67
N HIS A 300 -4.94 8.15 14.87
CA HIS A 300 -6.35 7.85 14.61
C HIS A 300 -7.11 7.50 15.88
N SER A 301 -6.50 6.72 16.78
CA SER A 301 -7.13 6.32 18.03
C SER A 301 -7.33 7.52 18.96
N VAL A 302 -6.31 8.39 19.09
CA VAL A 302 -6.38 9.61 19.92
C VAL A 302 -7.35 10.64 19.32
N SER A 303 -7.25 10.91 18.02
CA SER A 303 -8.11 11.88 17.33
C SER A 303 -9.57 11.48 17.34
N THR A 304 -9.89 10.19 17.15
CA THR A 304 -11.27 9.69 17.26
C THR A 304 -11.83 9.89 18.66
N GLN A 305 -11.02 9.61 19.70
CA GLN A 305 -11.43 9.83 21.09
C GLN A 305 -11.68 11.31 21.39
N LEU A 306 -10.90 12.21 20.80
CA LEU A 306 -10.97 13.66 21.04
C LEU A 306 -11.87 14.41 20.04
N GLY A 307 -12.41 13.74 19.03
CA GLY A 307 -13.21 14.38 17.98
C GLY A 307 -12.42 15.29 17.04
N ILE A 308 -11.12 15.04 16.85
CA ILE A 308 -10.23 15.87 16.01
C ILE A 308 -10.25 15.34 14.57
N PRO A 309 -10.52 16.19 13.56
CA PRO A 309 -10.47 15.78 12.15
C PRO A 309 -9.02 15.57 11.71
N VAL A 310 -8.71 14.42 11.10
CA VAL A 310 -7.37 14.07 10.61
C VAL A 310 -7.48 13.45 9.22
N THR A 311 -6.58 13.87 8.32
CA THR A 311 -6.37 13.25 7.00
C THR A 311 -5.01 12.54 6.97
N TYR A 312 -4.93 11.39 6.32
CA TYR A 312 -3.72 10.57 6.25
C TYR A 312 -3.17 10.50 4.82
N ALA A 313 -1.88 10.78 4.64
CA ALA A 313 -1.22 10.71 3.33
C ALA A 313 -1.08 9.28 2.80
N VAL A 314 -0.85 8.29 3.68
CA VAL A 314 -0.51 6.90 3.30
C VAL A 314 -1.65 5.90 3.60
N GLY A 315 -2.84 6.39 3.93
CA GLY A 315 -3.96 5.57 4.40
C GLY A 315 -3.71 4.94 5.79
N LEU A 316 -4.70 4.18 6.26
CA LEU A 316 -4.59 3.39 7.50
C LEU A 316 -4.65 1.90 7.16
N PRO A 317 -4.00 1.02 7.96
CA PRO A 317 -4.08 -0.43 7.77
C PRO A 317 -5.53 -0.92 7.72
N ILE A 318 -5.85 -1.71 6.70
CA ILE A 318 -7.21 -2.26 6.53
C ILE A 318 -7.61 -3.15 7.71
N GLU A 319 -6.63 -3.77 8.39
CA GLU A 319 -6.79 -4.58 9.60
C GLU A 319 -7.38 -3.80 10.79
N ARG A 320 -7.44 -2.47 10.71
CA ARG A 320 -8.16 -1.67 11.71
C ARG A 320 -9.66 -1.69 11.51
N THR A 321 -10.12 -1.98 10.30
CA THR A 321 -11.54 -2.16 9.99
C THR A 321 -11.99 -3.56 10.38
N ARG A 322 -13.28 -3.71 10.73
CA ARG A 322 -13.89 -5.02 11.00
C ARG A 322 -13.70 -5.97 9.81
N THR A 323 -14.02 -5.49 8.61
CA THR A 323 -13.85 -6.25 7.35
C THR A 323 -12.41 -6.72 7.17
N GLY A 324 -11.43 -5.84 7.33
CA GLY A 324 -10.02 -6.20 7.18
C GLY A 324 -9.54 -7.24 8.20
N ARG A 325 -9.97 -7.14 9.47
CA ARG A 325 -9.68 -8.19 10.47
C ARG A 325 -10.25 -9.54 10.07
N VAL A 326 -11.48 -9.56 9.57
CA VAL A 326 -12.17 -10.79 9.14
C VAL A 326 -11.48 -11.39 7.90
N VAL A 327 -11.09 -10.57 6.92
CA VAL A 327 -10.32 -11.03 5.74
C VAL A 327 -8.99 -11.63 6.17
N LYS A 328 -8.21 -10.91 6.97
CA LYS A 328 -6.90 -11.39 7.43
C LYS A 328 -7.03 -12.69 8.21
N ALA A 329 -7.91 -12.71 9.21
CA ALA A 329 -8.14 -13.90 10.01
C ALA A 329 -8.65 -15.09 9.19
N TYR A 330 -9.39 -14.88 8.09
CA TYR A 330 -9.78 -15.96 7.18
C TYR A 330 -8.57 -16.58 6.46
N LEU A 331 -7.66 -15.74 5.96
CA LEU A 331 -6.46 -16.19 5.26
C LEU A 331 -5.50 -16.90 6.23
N ASP A 332 -5.23 -16.28 7.39
CA ASP A 332 -4.42 -16.87 8.46
C ASP A 332 -5.05 -18.19 8.94
N TRP A 333 -6.37 -18.27 9.00
CA TRP A 333 -7.08 -19.48 9.43
C TRP A 333 -6.84 -20.63 8.46
N ILE A 334 -6.78 -20.36 7.16
CA ILE A 334 -6.43 -21.38 6.16
C ILE A 334 -4.96 -21.75 6.26
N GLU A 335 -4.07 -20.76 6.26
CA GLU A 335 -2.62 -20.93 6.29
C GLU A 335 -2.15 -21.73 7.51
N GLU A 336 -2.70 -21.44 8.70
CA GLU A 336 -2.34 -22.12 9.95
C GLU A 336 -3.03 -23.49 10.13
N GLY A 337 -3.76 -23.99 9.12
CA GLY A 337 -4.42 -25.29 9.17
C GLY A 337 -5.69 -25.30 10.04
N PHE A 338 -6.49 -24.23 9.96
CA PHE A 338 -7.77 -24.02 10.63
C PHE A 338 -7.69 -23.91 12.17
N GLN A 339 -6.74 -23.15 12.72
CA GLN A 339 -6.61 -22.92 14.18
C GLN A 339 -7.83 -22.23 14.78
N ALA A 340 -8.33 -22.75 15.91
CA ALA A 340 -9.52 -22.21 16.58
C ALA A 340 -9.29 -20.87 17.26
N ASP A 341 -8.06 -20.54 17.66
CA ASP A 341 -7.76 -19.29 18.36
C ASP A 341 -8.05 -18.03 17.53
N LEU A 342 -7.91 -18.11 16.21
CA LEU A 342 -8.28 -17.02 15.29
C LEU A 342 -9.78 -16.73 15.34
N ILE A 343 -10.61 -17.77 15.19
CA ILE A 343 -12.08 -17.67 15.27
C ILE A 343 -12.52 -17.19 16.65
N ARG A 344 -11.89 -17.70 17.71
CA ARG A 344 -12.18 -17.27 19.08
C ARG A 344 -11.96 -15.77 19.25
N ARG A 345 -10.83 -15.23 18.78
CA ARG A 345 -10.54 -13.78 18.85
C ARG A 345 -11.59 -12.95 18.11
N LEU A 346 -12.03 -13.37 16.93
CA LEU A 346 -13.08 -12.68 16.18
C LEU A 346 -14.44 -12.71 16.89
N LEU A 347 -14.81 -13.83 17.51
CA LEU A 347 -16.03 -13.92 18.32
C LEU A 347 -15.94 -13.03 19.57
N GLU A 348 -14.80 -13.02 20.26
CA GLU A 348 -14.57 -12.17 21.45
C GLU A 348 -14.65 -10.67 21.09
N ALA A 349 -14.11 -10.28 19.93
CA ALA A 349 -14.19 -8.91 19.40
C ALA A 349 -15.59 -8.55 18.85
N GLY A 350 -16.49 -9.52 18.68
CA GLY A 350 -17.79 -9.32 18.05
C GLY A 350 -17.72 -9.06 16.54
N ASP A 351 -16.59 -9.38 15.91
CA ASP A 351 -16.37 -9.23 14.47
C ASP A 351 -17.14 -10.26 13.64
N LEU A 352 -17.57 -11.38 14.26
CA LEU A 352 -18.45 -12.39 13.67
C LEU A 352 -19.77 -12.47 14.44
N ARG A 353 -20.89 -12.41 13.72
CA ARG A 353 -22.25 -12.56 14.29
C ARG A 353 -23.14 -13.47 13.44
N PRO A 354 -24.14 -14.13 14.07
CA PRO A 354 -25.19 -14.84 13.33
C PRO A 354 -26.01 -13.82 12.54
N ARG A 355 -26.46 -14.20 11.34
CA ARG A 355 -27.15 -13.28 10.42
C ARG A 355 -28.57 -12.90 10.89
N GLU A 356 -29.16 -13.68 11.80
CA GLU A 356 -30.58 -13.60 12.19
C GLU A 356 -30.79 -13.05 13.62
N ALA A 357 -29.76 -12.42 14.22
CA ALA A 357 -29.76 -12.08 15.64
C ALA A 357 -29.93 -10.58 15.90
N GLN A 358 -31.18 -10.07 15.88
CA GLN A 358 -31.51 -8.84 16.63
C GLN A 358 -31.55 -9.12 18.15
N ASP A 359 -31.93 -10.35 18.55
CA ASP A 359 -31.95 -10.87 19.94
C ASP A 359 -31.15 -12.18 20.13
N GLY A 360 -29.99 -12.30 19.46
CA GLY A 360 -29.17 -13.52 19.55
C GLY A 360 -28.21 -13.57 20.74
N PRO A 361 -27.53 -14.71 20.96
CA PRO A 361 -26.51 -14.84 22.00
C PRO A 361 -25.42 -13.77 21.86
N SER A 362 -24.96 -13.24 23.00
CA SER A 362 -23.92 -12.23 23.00
C SER A 362 -22.61 -12.75 22.41
N ALA A 363 -21.79 -11.85 21.87
CA ALA A 363 -20.46 -12.19 21.35
C ALA A 363 -19.61 -12.94 22.39
N LEU A 364 -19.71 -12.54 23.66
CA LEU A 364 -19.02 -13.17 24.78
C LEU A 364 -19.56 -14.57 25.11
N ASP A 365 -20.89 -14.78 25.06
CA ASP A 365 -21.50 -16.11 25.24
C ASP A 365 -21.03 -17.07 24.14
N LEU A 366 -21.02 -16.60 22.88
CA LEU A 366 -20.54 -17.38 21.73
C LEU A 366 -19.06 -17.75 21.87
N ALA A 367 -18.20 -16.78 22.22
CA ALA A 367 -16.78 -17.03 22.43
C ALA A 367 -16.52 -18.04 23.56
N ARG A 368 -17.23 -17.89 24.69
CA ARG A 368 -17.15 -18.83 25.82
C ARG A 368 -17.60 -20.21 25.39
N ARG A 369 -18.76 -20.33 24.71
CA ARG A 369 -19.29 -21.61 24.22
C ARG A 369 -18.31 -22.28 23.26
N PHE A 370 -17.76 -21.51 22.32
CA PHE A 370 -16.80 -22.00 21.34
C PHE A 370 -15.54 -22.57 22.01
N ARG A 371 -15.03 -21.91 23.06
CA ARG A 371 -13.90 -22.41 23.86
C ARG A 371 -14.15 -23.78 24.48
N PHE A 372 -15.39 -24.08 24.89
CA PHE A 372 -15.74 -25.39 25.46
C PHE A 372 -15.78 -26.53 24.43
N LEU A 373 -15.86 -26.23 23.13
CA LEU A 373 -15.84 -27.24 22.07
C LEU A 373 -14.46 -27.89 21.87
N ARG A 374 -13.40 -27.34 22.50
CA ARG A 374 -12.03 -27.87 22.44
C ARG A 374 -11.53 -28.18 21.03
N ILE A 375 -11.96 -27.37 20.06
CA ILE A 375 -11.44 -27.42 18.70
C ILE A 375 -10.01 -26.87 18.77
N GLY A 376 -9.02 -27.68 18.37
CA GLY A 376 -7.64 -27.21 18.23
C GLY A 376 -7.40 -26.64 16.84
N TRP A 377 -7.33 -27.53 15.85
CA TRP A 377 -7.04 -27.21 14.45
C TRP A 377 -7.80 -28.12 13.50
N GLY A 378 -7.78 -27.85 12.19
CA GLY A 378 -8.32 -28.74 11.16
C GLY A 378 -9.81 -28.52 10.85
N ARG A 379 -10.11 -28.38 9.57
CA ARG A 379 -11.45 -28.07 9.02
C ARG A 379 -12.55 -29.00 9.51
N GLU A 380 -12.34 -30.32 9.43
CA GLU A 380 -13.38 -31.30 9.75
C GLU A 380 -13.77 -31.29 11.24
N ARG A 381 -12.85 -30.89 12.13
CA ARG A 381 -13.13 -30.85 13.58
C ARG A 381 -14.18 -29.81 13.96
N TYR A 382 -14.32 -28.73 13.20
CA TYR A 382 -15.39 -27.76 13.44
C TYR A 382 -16.77 -28.40 13.21
N PHE A 383 -16.92 -29.18 12.15
CA PHE A 383 -18.18 -29.85 11.85
C PHE A 383 -18.51 -30.91 12.91
N THR A 384 -17.53 -31.75 13.27
CA THR A 384 -17.75 -32.85 14.22
C THR A 384 -18.02 -32.33 15.63
N GLN A 385 -17.20 -31.43 16.17
CA GLN A 385 -17.36 -30.95 17.55
C GLN A 385 -18.64 -30.15 17.75
N ILE A 386 -19.03 -29.30 16.78
CA ILE A 386 -20.28 -28.53 16.90
C ILE A 386 -21.49 -29.47 16.84
N ARG A 387 -21.50 -30.46 15.94
CA ARG A 387 -22.60 -31.46 15.86
C ARG A 387 -22.69 -32.27 17.15
N SER A 388 -21.59 -32.86 17.61
CA SER A 388 -21.55 -33.64 18.84
C SER A 388 -21.99 -32.84 20.06
N ALA A 389 -21.66 -31.54 20.13
CA ALA A 389 -22.12 -30.68 21.21
C ALA A 389 -23.62 -30.38 21.15
N ILE A 390 -24.21 -30.25 19.96
CA ILE A 390 -25.66 -30.06 19.78
C ILE A 390 -26.40 -31.34 20.18
N ASP A 391 -25.96 -32.49 19.69
CA ASP A 391 -26.55 -33.80 20.01
C ASP A 391 -26.39 -34.12 21.51
N GLY A 392 -25.28 -33.69 22.12
CA GLY A 392 -25.00 -33.84 23.55
C GLY A 392 -25.97 -33.10 24.48
N ILE A 393 -26.76 -32.15 23.99
CA ILE A 393 -27.74 -31.41 24.80
C ILE A 393 -28.80 -32.34 25.38
N GLU A 394 -29.22 -33.36 24.63
CA GLU A 394 -30.23 -34.33 25.06
C GLU A 394 -29.80 -35.14 26.30
N TRP A 395 -28.49 -35.24 26.50
CA TRP A 395 -27.88 -35.99 27.60
C TRP A 395 -27.55 -35.11 28.82
N LEU A 396 -27.84 -33.81 28.77
CA LEU A 396 -27.66 -32.93 29.92
C LEU A 396 -28.56 -33.37 31.08
N ARG A 397 -28.09 -33.15 32.30
CA ARG A 397 -28.82 -33.40 33.54
C ARG A 397 -28.94 -32.13 34.37
N PRO A 398 -30.01 -31.97 35.18
CA PRO A 398 -30.13 -30.89 36.15
C PRO A 398 -28.98 -30.94 37.14
N ARG A 399 -28.49 -29.77 37.56
CA ARG A 399 -27.53 -29.68 38.68
C ARG A 399 -28.26 -29.90 40.00
N ARG A 400 -27.53 -30.28 41.06
CA ARG A 400 -28.08 -30.61 42.40
C ARG A 400 -29.02 -29.55 43.02
N LEU A 401 -28.91 -28.29 42.64
CA LEU A 401 -29.68 -27.16 43.17
C LEU A 401 -30.38 -26.35 42.07
N GLU A 402 -30.50 -26.89 40.85
CA GLU A 402 -31.11 -26.21 39.70
C GLU A 402 -32.59 -26.55 39.62
N SER A 403 -33.45 -25.54 39.48
CA SER A 403 -34.88 -25.76 39.26
C SER A 403 -35.13 -26.34 37.86
N GLU A 404 -36.29 -26.96 37.63
CA GLU A 404 -36.66 -27.47 36.30
C GLU A 404 -36.71 -26.35 35.25
N GLN A 405 -37.24 -25.18 35.63
CA GLN A 405 -37.30 -24.00 34.76
C GLN A 405 -35.89 -23.50 34.39
N ASP A 406 -34.97 -23.43 35.37
CA ASP A 406 -33.59 -23.03 35.13
C ASP A 406 -32.85 -24.04 34.22
N PHE A 407 -33.11 -25.33 34.40
CA PHE A 407 -32.55 -26.40 33.59
C PHE A 407 -33.00 -26.29 32.13
N GLU A 408 -34.30 -26.12 31.88
CA GLU A 408 -34.86 -25.91 30.55
C GLU A 408 -34.28 -24.67 29.88
N GLN A 409 -34.18 -23.56 30.63
CA GLN A 409 -33.63 -22.31 30.13
C GLN A 409 -32.13 -22.44 29.79
N ARG A 410 -31.36 -23.18 30.59
CA ARG A 410 -29.94 -23.49 30.29
C ARG A 410 -29.80 -24.35 29.03
N CYS A 411 -30.64 -25.36 28.86
CA CYS A 411 -30.65 -26.21 27.66
C CYS A 411 -31.00 -25.39 26.41
N LYS A 412 -32.03 -24.55 26.49
CA LYS A 412 -32.43 -23.64 25.40
C LYS A 412 -31.33 -22.63 25.06
N LYS A 413 -30.73 -21.99 26.06
CA LYS A 413 -29.61 -21.05 25.86
C LYS A 413 -28.42 -21.74 25.19
N THR A 414 -28.03 -22.92 25.68
CA THR A 414 -26.92 -23.70 25.11
C THR A 414 -27.20 -24.12 23.66
N ARG A 415 -28.42 -24.56 23.36
CA ARG A 415 -28.84 -24.90 21.99
C ARG A 415 -28.73 -23.70 21.07
N ASN A 416 -29.26 -22.56 21.48
CA ASN A 416 -29.22 -21.32 20.70
C ASN A 416 -27.78 -20.86 20.41
N GLU A 417 -26.88 -20.94 21.39
CA GLU A 417 -25.46 -20.60 21.21
C GLU A 417 -24.76 -21.53 20.21
N LEU A 418 -24.98 -22.85 20.30
CA LEU A 418 -24.37 -23.81 19.39
C LEU A 418 -24.93 -23.71 17.97
N GLU A 419 -26.23 -23.46 17.84
CA GLU A 419 -26.89 -23.21 16.57
C GLU A 419 -26.38 -21.92 15.90
N ALA A 420 -26.16 -20.87 16.69
CA ALA A 420 -25.52 -19.65 16.24
C ALA A 420 -24.08 -19.89 15.75
N LEU A 421 -23.25 -20.64 16.49
CA LEU A 421 -21.90 -21.01 16.06
C LEU A 421 -21.93 -21.84 14.77
N ARG A 422 -22.89 -22.78 14.65
CA ARG A 422 -23.12 -23.56 13.43
C ARG A 422 -23.44 -22.65 12.24
N GLY A 423 -24.35 -21.71 12.42
CA GLY A 423 -24.75 -20.75 11.39
C GLY A 423 -23.64 -19.79 10.95
N ILE A 424 -22.72 -19.44 11.86
CA ILE A 424 -21.53 -18.63 11.56
C ILE A 424 -20.51 -19.46 10.77
N LEU A 425 -20.16 -20.66 11.24
CA LEU A 425 -18.94 -21.35 10.79
C LEU A 425 -19.16 -22.35 9.66
N PHE A 426 -20.31 -23.04 9.60
CA PHE A 426 -20.51 -24.08 8.58
C PHE A 426 -20.55 -23.53 7.15
N PRO A 427 -21.28 -22.43 6.86
CA PRO A 427 -21.32 -21.89 5.51
C PRO A 427 -19.96 -21.46 4.93
N PRO A 428 -19.09 -20.72 5.64
CA PRO A 428 -17.76 -20.39 5.13
C PRO A 428 -16.86 -21.61 5.04
N LEU A 429 -16.91 -22.54 6.00
CA LEU A 429 -16.15 -23.78 5.93
C LEU A 429 -16.54 -24.64 4.73
N LYS A 430 -17.82 -24.66 4.33
CA LYS A 430 -18.27 -25.39 3.14
C LYS A 430 -17.85 -24.71 1.83
N ALA A 431 -17.94 -23.38 1.78
CA ALA A 431 -17.56 -22.60 0.61
C ALA A 431 -16.04 -22.52 0.40
N THR A 432 -15.25 -22.72 1.46
CA THR A 432 -13.79 -22.73 1.37
C THR A 432 -13.33 -23.99 0.62
N PRO A 433 -12.52 -23.87 -0.45
CA PRO A 433 -11.99 -25.02 -1.17
C PRO A 433 -11.12 -25.89 -0.27
N ARG A 434 -10.88 -27.14 -0.67
CA ARG A 434 -9.89 -27.99 0.02
C ARG A 434 -8.50 -27.49 -0.34
N VAL A 435 -7.86 -26.90 0.63
CA VAL A 435 -6.49 -26.40 0.58
C VAL A 435 -5.57 -27.46 1.20
N PRO A 436 -4.34 -27.63 0.68
CA PRO A 436 -3.33 -28.47 1.30
C PRO A 436 -3.18 -28.14 2.78
N ASP A 437 -2.96 -29.16 3.62
CA ASP A 437 -2.64 -28.89 5.00
C ASP A 437 -1.24 -28.26 5.14
N ARG A 438 -0.90 -27.83 6.36
CA ARG A 438 0.41 -27.25 6.73
C ARG A 438 1.63 -28.15 6.44
N PHE A 439 1.43 -29.43 6.11
CA PHE A 439 2.48 -30.38 5.70
C PHE A 439 2.45 -30.66 4.19
N GLY A 440 1.66 -29.92 3.42
CA GLY A 440 1.48 -30.12 1.98
C GLY A 440 0.75 -31.41 1.62
N GLN A 441 0.14 -32.08 2.61
CA GLN A 441 -0.62 -33.30 2.40
C GLN A 441 -2.08 -32.93 2.12
N ASP A 442 -2.65 -33.57 1.09
CA ASP A 442 -4.03 -33.45 0.63
C ASP A 442 -4.47 -32.07 0.09
N GLY A 443 -4.23 -31.82 -1.20
CA GLY A 443 -4.95 -30.77 -1.94
C GLY A 443 -4.33 -30.45 -3.29
N ARG A 444 -5.17 -30.09 -4.27
CA ARG A 444 -4.69 -29.42 -5.48
C ARG A 444 -4.39 -27.95 -5.15
N PRO A 445 -3.43 -27.29 -5.83
CA PRO A 445 -3.29 -25.85 -5.75
C PRO A 445 -4.64 -25.17 -6.02
N VAL A 446 -4.99 -24.20 -5.19
CA VAL A 446 -6.28 -23.53 -5.22
C VAL A 446 -6.10 -22.13 -5.80
N SER A 447 -6.96 -21.75 -6.74
CA SER A 447 -6.90 -20.42 -7.32
C SER A 447 -7.36 -19.35 -6.33
N PRO A 448 -6.85 -18.10 -6.41
CA PRO A 448 -7.36 -16.97 -5.62
C PRO A 448 -8.87 -16.77 -5.78
N ALA A 449 -9.43 -17.05 -6.96
CA ALA A 449 -10.86 -16.97 -7.23
C ALA A 449 -11.67 -18.00 -6.43
N GLU A 450 -11.18 -19.23 -6.30
CA GLU A 450 -11.81 -20.26 -5.46
C GLU A 450 -11.73 -19.88 -3.97
N LEU A 451 -10.60 -19.34 -3.51
CA LEU A 451 -10.46 -18.81 -2.14
C LEU A 451 -11.42 -17.63 -1.88
N ALA A 452 -11.60 -16.75 -2.85
CA ALA A 452 -12.49 -15.60 -2.74
C ALA A 452 -13.96 -16.00 -2.50
N GLN A 453 -14.41 -17.17 -2.97
CA GLN A 453 -15.75 -17.68 -2.69
C GLN A 453 -15.94 -18.00 -1.21
N GLY A 454 -14.96 -18.65 -0.59
CA GLY A 454 -14.96 -18.93 0.85
C GLY A 454 -14.87 -17.64 1.66
N LEU A 455 -14.01 -16.71 1.26
CA LEU A 455 -13.89 -15.40 1.90
C LEU A 455 -15.20 -14.61 1.85
N ARG A 456 -15.89 -14.57 0.70
CA ARG A 456 -17.19 -13.91 0.56
C ARG A 456 -18.25 -14.52 1.49
N SER A 457 -18.23 -15.84 1.68
CA SER A 457 -19.12 -16.52 2.62
C SER A 457 -18.80 -16.14 4.08
N PHE A 458 -17.52 -15.96 4.41
CA PHE A 458 -17.06 -15.56 5.74
C PHE A 458 -17.40 -14.09 6.04
N LEU A 459 -17.18 -13.19 5.08
CA LEU A 459 -17.51 -11.76 5.18
C LEU A 459 -19.00 -11.50 5.42
N ARG A 460 -19.89 -12.35 4.89
CA ARG A 460 -21.34 -12.28 5.18
C ARG A 460 -21.70 -12.53 6.65
N ARG A 461 -20.73 -12.91 7.48
CA ARG A 461 -20.87 -13.08 8.94
C ARG A 461 -20.29 -11.90 9.73
N ALA A 462 -19.63 -10.97 9.06
CA ALA A 462 -19.27 -9.69 9.64
C ALA A 462 -20.51 -8.77 9.61
N PRO A 463 -20.94 -8.21 10.74
CA PRO A 463 -22.01 -7.21 10.73
C PRO A 463 -21.60 -5.98 9.92
N ASP A 464 -22.57 -5.38 9.21
CA ASP A 464 -22.37 -4.12 8.49
C ASP A 464 -21.87 -3.04 9.47
N CYS A 465 -20.93 -2.21 9.01
CA CYS A 465 -20.29 -1.16 9.80
C CYS A 465 -21.24 0.00 10.08
#